data_AF-A0A9D4JS09-F1
#
_entry.id   AF-A0A9D4JS09-F1
#
_cell.length_a   1.000
_cell.length_b   1.000
_cell.length_c   1.000
_cell.angle_alpha   90.00
_cell.angle_beta   90.00
_cell.angle_gamma   90.00
#
_symmetry.space_group_name_H-M   'P 1'
#
loop_
_entity.id
_entity.type
_entity.pdbx_description
1 polymer ?
#
loop_
_entity_poly.entity_id
_entity_poly.type
_entity_poly.pdbx_seq_one_letter_code
_entity_poly.pdbx_strand_id
1 'polypeptide(L)'
;MDIVSLSLPYNADEVSSVVYAVNFRRCRRYVYVGETGGTLYQRHLLTLSRIRTQHSDPVAEHFYTDGHSMDDFQIMGLEKLSGSGEYRKTMEQLWNTKLRRPVRFRSITRQLINRIA
;
A
#
# COMPACT_ATOMS: atom_id res chain seq x y z
N MET A 1 -14.48 -8.35 -7.37
CA MET A 1 -13.04 -8.64 -7.46
C MET A 1 -12.45 -8.20 -6.14
N ASP A 2 -12.14 -9.14 -5.28
CA ASP A 2 -11.76 -8.90 -3.89
C ASP A 2 -10.32 -8.40 -3.81
N ILE A 3 -10.12 -7.22 -3.20
CA ILE A 3 -8.79 -6.71 -2.88
C ILE A 3 -8.37 -7.37 -1.58
N VAL A 4 -7.34 -8.20 -1.63
CA VAL A 4 -6.76 -8.84 -0.44
C VAL A 4 -5.99 -7.78 0.33
N SER A 5 -6.61 -7.27 1.40
CA SER A 5 -5.92 -6.43 2.38
C SER A 5 -4.95 -7.29 3.20
N LEU A 6 -3.69 -7.35 2.79
CA LEU A 6 -2.62 -7.88 3.63
C LEU A 6 -2.36 -6.91 4.79
N SER A 7 -3.09 -7.06 5.90
CA SER A 7 -2.65 -6.52 7.19
C SER A 7 -1.44 -7.35 7.64
N LEU A 8 -0.25 -6.76 7.63
CA LEU A 8 1.02 -7.44 7.93
C LEU A 8 0.99 -8.05 9.35
N PRO A 9 1.08 -9.39 9.43
CA PRO A 9 2.27 -9.97 10.04
C PRO A 9 2.68 -11.24 9.27
N TYR A 10 3.37 -11.10 8.15
CA TYR A 10 4.10 -12.22 7.52
C TYR A 10 5.17 -11.62 6.58
N ASN A 11 6.45 -11.91 6.87
CA ASN A 11 7.66 -11.70 6.05
C ASN A 11 7.59 -10.54 5.03
N ALA A 12 7.37 -9.31 5.48
CA ALA A 12 7.46 -8.13 4.60
C ALA A 12 8.85 -7.98 3.95
N ASP A 13 9.84 -8.68 4.51
CA ASP A 13 11.22 -8.81 4.06
C ASP A 13 11.38 -9.67 2.78
N GLU A 14 10.42 -10.52 2.43
CA GLU A 14 10.51 -11.44 1.28
C GLU A 14 9.58 -11.06 0.11
N VAL A 15 8.65 -10.12 0.35
CA VAL A 15 7.66 -9.73 -0.64
C VAL A 15 8.26 -8.65 -1.54
N SER A 16 8.92 -9.09 -2.61
CA SER A 16 9.46 -8.25 -3.68
C SER A 16 8.62 -8.32 -4.95
N SER A 17 8.82 -7.35 -5.85
CA SER A 17 8.10 -7.23 -7.12
C SER A 17 6.57 -7.16 -6.94
N VAL A 18 6.10 -6.23 -6.11
CA VAL A 18 4.67 -6.08 -5.80
C VAL A 18 4.18 -4.69 -6.19
N VAL A 19 2.98 -4.61 -6.76
CA VAL A 19 2.24 -3.35 -6.81
C VAL A 19 1.56 -3.16 -5.47
N TYR A 20 1.78 -2.01 -4.85
CA TYR A 20 1.23 -1.69 -3.55
C TYR A 20 0.44 -0.39 -3.59
N ALA A 21 -0.42 -0.20 -2.61
CA ALA A 21 -1.09 1.07 -2.35
C ALA A 21 -0.82 1.53 -0.92
N VAL A 22 -0.80 2.85 -0.77
CA VAL A 22 -0.78 3.53 0.52
C VAL A 22 -2.16 4.09 0.78
N ASN A 23 -2.68 3.88 1.98
CA ASN A 23 -3.87 4.52 2.49
C ASN A 23 -3.67 4.90 3.95
N PHE A 24 -4.55 5.77 4.44
CA PHE A 24 -4.71 6.00 5.87
C PHE A 24 -6.06 5.41 6.29
N ARG A 25 -6.16 4.84 7.50
CA ARG A 25 -7.39 4.21 8.00
C ARG A 25 -8.59 5.17 8.00
N ARG A 26 -8.31 6.46 8.24
CA ARG A 26 -9.30 7.54 8.20
C ARG A 26 -9.72 7.89 6.77
N CYS A 27 -8.93 7.54 5.77
CA CYS A 27 -9.25 7.72 4.36
C CYS A 27 -10.09 6.54 3.85
N ARG A 28 -11.14 6.87 3.08
CA ARG A 28 -11.90 5.87 2.31
C ARG A 28 -11.35 5.67 0.89
N ARG A 29 -10.09 6.06 0.67
CA ARG A 29 -9.41 6.01 -0.62
C ARG A 29 -7.92 5.71 -0.45
N TYR A 30 -7.34 5.14 -1.49
CA TYR A 30 -5.89 5.05 -1.63
C TYR A 30 -5.34 6.43 -2.01
N VAL A 31 -4.21 6.79 -1.41
CA VAL A 31 -3.53 8.07 -1.61
C VAL A 31 -2.46 7.93 -2.70
N TYR A 32 -1.86 6.75 -2.78
CA TYR A 32 -0.76 6.48 -3.69
C TYR A 32 -0.75 5.00 -4.08
N VAL A 33 -0.33 4.72 -5.32
CA VAL A 33 -0.05 3.38 -5.84
C VAL A 33 1.34 3.42 -6.43
N GLY A 34 2.15 2.41 -6.12
CA GLY A 34 3.50 2.30 -6.65
C GLY A 34 3.90 0.84 -6.87
N GLU A 35 5.00 0.63 -7.59
CA GLU A 35 5.66 -0.67 -7.69
C GLU A 35 6.93 -0.77 -6.83
N THR A 36 7.29 -2.00 -6.48
CA THR A 36 8.55 -2.31 -5.81
C THR A 36 9.53 -3.02 -6.74
N GLY A 37 10.72 -2.44 -6.92
CA GLY A 37 11.91 -3.18 -7.36
C GLY A 37 12.54 -3.99 -6.22
N GLY A 38 12.40 -3.50 -4.97
CA GLY A 38 12.83 -4.17 -3.74
C GLY A 38 11.65 -4.74 -2.95
N THR A 39 11.79 -4.80 -1.62
CA THR A 39 10.75 -5.38 -0.74
C THR A 39 9.69 -4.35 -0.35
N LEU A 40 8.50 -4.82 0.00
CA LEU A 40 7.44 -3.96 0.52
C LEU A 40 7.85 -3.34 1.86
N TYR A 41 8.64 -4.03 2.68
CA TYR A 41 9.19 -3.49 3.93
C TYR A 41 10.10 -2.28 3.70
N GLN A 42 10.99 -2.34 2.70
CA GLN A 42 11.83 -1.20 2.34
C GLN A 42 11.00 0.01 1.93
N ARG A 43 9.89 -0.20 1.20
CA ARG A 43 8.95 0.88 0.86
C ARG A 43 8.25 1.43 2.08
N HIS A 44 7.79 0.56 2.99
CA HIS A 44 7.19 0.98 4.25
C HIS A 44 8.12 1.91 5.03
N LEU A 45 9.37 1.49 5.27
CA LEU A 45 10.36 2.31 5.98
C LEU A 45 10.68 3.63 5.27
N LEU A 46 10.83 3.59 3.94
CA LEU A 46 11.08 4.79 3.14
C LEU A 46 9.92 5.80 3.27
N THR A 47 8.68 5.34 3.19
CA THR A 47 7.51 6.20 3.35
C THR A 47 7.42 6.78 4.75
N LEU A 48 7.68 5.98 5.80
CA LEU A 48 7.72 6.50 7.17
C LEU A 48 8.82 7.56 7.34
N SER A 49 9.99 7.34 6.75
CA SER A 49 11.08 8.31 6.76
C SER A 49 10.65 9.62 6.08
N ARG A 50 10.06 9.54 4.90
CA ARG A 50 9.56 10.70 4.15
C ARG A 50 8.50 11.51 4.90
N ILE A 51 7.56 10.81 5.56
CA ILE A 51 6.59 11.46 6.45
C ILE A 51 7.33 12.21 7.55
N ARG A 52 8.24 11.55 8.28
CA ARG A 52 8.97 12.17 9.39
C ARG A 52 9.84 13.36 8.97
N THR A 53 10.44 13.31 7.78
CA THR A 53 11.29 14.38 7.26
C THR A 53 10.51 15.43 6.46
N GLN A 54 9.17 15.36 6.41
CA GLN A 54 8.33 16.27 5.63
C GLN A 54 8.78 16.41 4.17
N HIS A 55 9.16 15.29 3.57
CA HIS A 55 9.55 15.28 2.16
C HIS A 55 8.37 15.75 1.30
N SER A 56 8.62 16.55 0.26
CA SER A 56 7.57 16.92 -0.69
C SER A 56 7.25 15.74 -1.59
N ASP A 57 6.27 14.94 -1.18
CA ASP A 57 5.66 13.89 -1.96
C ASP A 57 4.18 13.73 -1.58
N PRO A 58 3.33 13.17 -2.47
CA PRO A 58 1.88 13.14 -2.26
C PRO A 58 1.43 12.42 -0.97
N VAL A 59 2.21 11.47 -0.45
CA VAL A 59 1.86 10.74 0.78
C VAL A 59 2.17 11.60 2.00
N ALA A 60 3.37 12.18 2.06
CA ALA A 60 3.76 13.06 3.16
C ALA A 60 2.90 14.32 3.20
N GLU A 61 2.62 14.94 2.04
CA GLU A 61 1.72 16.10 1.96
C GLU A 61 0.32 15.75 2.47
N HIS A 62 -0.27 14.64 2.00
CA HIS A 62 -1.58 14.20 2.46
C HIS A 62 -1.63 13.86 3.96
N PHE A 63 -0.55 13.30 4.52
CA PHE A 63 -0.44 13.02 5.95
C PHE A 63 -0.61 14.30 6.78
N TYR A 64 0.08 15.37 6.41
CA TYR A 64 0.08 16.62 7.15
C TYR A 64 -1.17 17.48 6.89
N THR A 65 -1.67 17.54 5.65
CA THR A 65 -2.86 18.36 5.32
C THR A 65 -4.12 17.85 5.99
N ASP A 66 -4.27 16.53 6.11
CA ASP A 66 -5.50 15.90 6.60
C ASP A 66 -5.41 15.51 8.09
N GLY A 67 -4.29 15.85 8.75
CA GLY A 67 -4.09 15.64 10.18
C GLY A 67 -4.12 14.16 10.57
N HIS A 68 -3.45 13.31 9.78
CA HIS A 68 -3.31 11.88 10.09
C HIS A 68 -2.28 11.65 11.18
N SER A 69 -2.40 10.52 11.89
CA SER A 69 -1.39 10.01 12.80
C SER A 69 -0.65 8.83 12.18
N MET A 70 0.52 8.48 12.72
CA MET A 70 1.27 7.31 12.25
C MET A 70 0.47 5.99 12.46
N ASP A 71 -0.45 5.97 13.42
CA ASP A 71 -1.34 4.83 13.67
C ASP A 71 -2.40 4.66 12.56
N ASP A 72 -2.68 5.74 11.81
CA ASP A 72 -3.57 5.70 10.65
C ASP A 72 -2.87 5.14 9.41
N PHE A 73 -1.54 5.16 9.33
CA PHE A 73 -0.79 4.78 8.14
C PHE A 73 -0.89 3.28 7.83
N GLN A 74 -1.17 2.96 6.57
CA GLN A 74 -1.24 1.60 6.07
C GLN A 74 -0.62 1.49 4.67
N ILE A 75 0.11 0.38 4.47
CA ILE A 75 0.58 -0.06 3.16
C ILE A 75 -0.03 -1.43 2.87
N MET A 76 -0.51 -1.62 1.64
CA MET A 76 -1.18 -2.84 1.21
C MET A 76 -0.57 -3.33 -0.09
N GLY A 77 -0.12 -4.58 -0.13
CA GLY A 77 0.21 -5.25 -1.37
C GLY A 77 -1.07 -5.55 -2.16
N LEU A 78 -1.16 -5.07 -3.39
CA LEU A 78 -2.30 -5.31 -4.28
C LEU A 78 -2.09 -6.57 -5.12
N GLU A 79 -0.89 -6.71 -5.70
CA GLU A 79 -0.59 -7.79 -6.64
C GLU A 79 0.90 -8.11 -6.65
N LYS A 80 1.25 -9.40 -6.54
CA LYS A 80 2.62 -9.88 -6.72
C LYS A 80 2.88 -10.13 -8.20
N LEU A 81 3.96 -9.58 -8.71
CA LEU A 81 4.34 -9.64 -10.12
C LEU A 81 5.64 -10.44 -10.27
N SER A 82 5.72 -11.22 -11.34
CA SER A 82 6.92 -11.99 -11.73
C SER A 82 7.55 -11.46 -13.03
N GLY A 83 7.27 -10.21 -13.40
CA GLY A 83 7.71 -9.60 -14.66
C GLY A 83 8.84 -8.56 -14.54
N SER A 84 9.28 -8.05 -15.69
CA SER A 84 10.31 -7.00 -15.80
C SER A 84 9.85 -5.68 -15.15
N GLY A 85 10.80 -4.76 -14.92
CA GLY A 85 10.48 -3.44 -14.36
C GLY A 85 9.48 -2.64 -15.20
N GLU A 86 9.50 -2.80 -16.53
CA GLU A 86 8.52 -2.18 -17.44
C GLU A 86 7.12 -2.74 -17.21
N TYR A 87 6.99 -4.07 -17.11
CA TYR A 87 5.72 -4.72 -16.80
C TYR A 87 5.16 -4.23 -15.46
N ARG A 88 6.01 -4.08 -14.44
CA ARG A 88 5.58 -3.56 -13.14
C ARG A 88 5.04 -2.13 -13.22
N LYS A 89 5.67 -1.25 -14.01
CA LYS A 89 5.17 0.12 -14.25
C LYS A 89 3.83 0.11 -14.99
N THR A 90 3.65 -0.76 -15.98
CA THR A 90 2.35 -0.91 -16.65
C THR A 90 1.27 -1.35 -15.67
N MET A 91 1.57 -2.30 -14.80
CA MET A 91 0.62 -2.77 -13.78
C MET A 91 0.31 -1.68 -12.75
N GLU A 92 1.29 -0.88 -12.33
CA GLU A 92 1.07 0.31 -11.50
C GLU A 92 0.06 1.27 -12.14
N GLN A 93 0.22 1.58 -13.44
CA GLN A 93 -0.70 2.47 -14.17
C GLN A 93 -2.12 1.88 -14.27
N LEU A 94 -2.23 0.57 -14.49
CA LEU A 94 -3.51 -0.13 -14.51
C LEU A 94 -4.20 -0.06 -13.15
N TRP A 95 -3.47 -0.30 -12.05
CA TRP A 95 -3.99 -0.19 -10.70
C TRP A 95 -4.38 1.24 -10.34
N ASN A 96 -3.58 2.24 -10.71
CA ASN A 96 -3.94 3.65 -10.57
C ASN A 96 -5.26 3.97 -11.28
N THR A 97 -5.45 3.47 -12.49
CA THR A 97 -6.69 3.68 -13.27
C THR A 97 -7.87 2.96 -12.62
N LYS A 98 -7.66 1.75 -12.10
CA LYS A 98 -8.68 0.92 -11.46
C LYS A 98 -9.15 1.52 -10.13
N LEU A 99 -8.22 2.05 -9.33
CA LEU A 99 -8.48 2.60 -7.99
C LEU A 99 -8.97 4.05 -8.01
N ARG A 100 -8.83 4.77 -9.14
CA ARG A 100 -9.52 6.06 -9.37
C ARG A 100 -11.03 5.94 -9.43
N ARG A 101 -11.55 4.76 -9.78
CA ARG A 101 -12.98 4.47 -9.67
C ARG A 101 -13.31 4.25 -8.19
N PRO A 102 -14.46 4.74 -7.67
CA PRO A 102 -14.82 4.56 -6.27
C PRO A 102 -14.91 3.07 -5.92
N VAL A 103 -13.88 2.54 -5.27
CA VAL A 103 -13.86 1.18 -4.76
C VAL A 103 -14.45 1.21 -3.35
N ARG A 104 -15.53 0.47 -3.10
CA ARG A 104 -16.04 0.29 -1.74
C ARG A 104 -15.02 -0.52 -0.94
N PHE A 105 -14.39 0.12 0.04
CA PHE A 105 -13.61 -0.59 1.06
C PHE A 105 -14.56 -1.48 1.86
N ARG A 106 -14.40 -2.81 1.76
CA ARG A 106 -14.87 -3.72 2.80
C ARG A 106 -13.74 -3.82 3.82
N SER A 107 -13.96 -3.28 5.00
CA SER A 107 -13.10 -3.47 6.17
C SER A 107 -13.05 -4.97 6.49
N ILE A 108 -11.98 -5.66 6.08
CA ILE A 108 -11.68 -7.01 6.56
C ILE A 108 -10.92 -6.84 7.87
N THR A 109 -11.63 -6.49 8.92
CA THR A 109 -11.12 -6.63 10.28
C THR A 109 -11.38 -8.08 10.71
N ARG A 110 -10.30 -8.81 11.03
CA ARG A 110 -10.27 -9.84 12.09
C ARG A 110 -10.57 -11.34 11.79
N GLN A 111 -10.43 -11.86 10.56
CA GLN A 111 -10.73 -13.31 10.31
C GLN A 111 -9.63 -14.23 9.78
N LEU A 112 -8.39 -13.79 9.57
CA LEU A 112 -7.31 -14.68 9.09
C LEU A 112 -6.20 -14.88 10.12
N ILE A 113 -6.55 -15.27 11.35
CA ILE A 113 -5.58 -15.82 12.33
C ILE A 113 -5.90 -17.28 12.71
N ASN A 114 -7.12 -17.79 12.52
CA ASN A 114 -7.51 -19.09 13.06
C ASN A 114 -7.79 -20.18 12.01
N ARG A 115 -6.92 -20.38 11.01
CA ARG A 115 -7.14 -21.47 10.05
C ARG A 115 -5.93 -22.24 9.54
N ILE A 116 -4.85 -22.26 10.32
CA ILE A 116 -3.81 -23.29 10.19
C ILE A 116 -3.38 -23.68 11.62
N ALA A 117 -4.19 -24.52 12.24
CA ALA A 117 -3.78 -25.46 13.27
C ALA A 117 -4.03 -26.85 12.71
#